data_AF-A0A841ECQ0-F1
#
_entry.id   AF-A0A841ECQ0-F1
#
_cell.length_a   1.000
_cell.length_b   1.000
_cell.length_c   1.000
_cell.angle_alpha   90.00
_cell.angle_beta   90.00
_cell.angle_gamma   90.00
#
_symmetry.space_group_name_H-M   'P 1'
#
loop_
_entity.id
_entity.type
_entity.pdbx_description
1 polymer ?
#
loop_
_entity_poly.entity_id
_entity_poly.type
_entity_poly.pdbx_seq_one_letter_code
_entity_poly.pdbx_strand_id
1 'polypeptide(L)'
;MPSAGAAYPVQTHLVVGPGADGLAPGRYAYDMEQDTLVKRDDAADRAAGWTGASDLPADGTHLVLTVQPGRSFGRYRHRAWPLWIADTAYALTAVEFLYAPKRLTVRLGPGAALRALLGVPPAAEQRRWLARRFAPEIPLAAVALPRSRTIGPRHRDALAARRSPGITEFLESGATGDPAAERAARASGQAWVRGAARLHTWSIPGGAAAAELAAAVWDAHRAAAAVCYADAATGDWRSRPVSGFAAEDGHWTIHALAALPGRRRVATETGP
;
A
#
# COMPACT_ATOMS: atom_id res chain seq x y z
N MET A 1 -4.96 -3.91 5.52
CA MET A 1 -5.03 -2.93 4.41
C MET A 1 -5.62 -3.62 3.18
N PRO A 2 -6.32 -2.93 2.27
CA PRO A 2 -6.71 -3.51 0.99
C PRO A 2 -5.49 -4.04 0.22
N SER A 3 -5.65 -5.16 -0.47
CA SER A 3 -4.65 -5.67 -1.42
C SER A 3 -5.36 -6.31 -2.60
N ALA A 4 -4.83 -6.09 -3.80
CA ALA A 4 -5.40 -6.66 -5.02
C ALA A 4 -5.46 -8.20 -4.94
N GLY A 5 -6.68 -8.74 -4.98
CA GLY A 5 -6.90 -10.19 -4.95
C GLY A 5 -6.46 -10.88 -3.67
N ALA A 6 -6.27 -10.11 -2.58
CA ALA A 6 -5.70 -10.59 -1.32
C ALA A 6 -4.31 -11.24 -1.48
N ALA A 7 -3.51 -10.75 -2.44
CA ALA A 7 -2.17 -11.29 -2.70
C ALA A 7 -1.14 -10.89 -1.62
N TYR A 8 -1.37 -9.76 -0.94
CA TYR A 8 -0.50 -9.18 0.10
C TYR A 8 1.00 -9.26 -0.24
N PRO A 9 1.43 -8.63 -1.36
CA PRO A 9 2.80 -8.72 -1.85
C PRO A 9 3.78 -7.87 -1.02
N VAL A 10 3.28 -6.89 -0.28
CA VAL A 10 4.12 -5.92 0.44
C VAL A 10 4.80 -6.60 1.63
N GLN A 11 6.12 -6.46 1.72
CA GLN A 11 6.90 -6.83 2.91
C GLN A 11 7.37 -5.56 3.61
N THR A 12 7.52 -5.65 4.94
CA THR A 12 7.90 -4.52 5.78
C THR A 12 9.28 -4.77 6.35
N HIS A 13 10.16 -3.78 6.20
CA HIS A 13 11.52 -3.81 6.70
C HIS A 13 11.82 -2.57 7.53
N LEU A 14 12.75 -2.68 8.48
CA LEU A 14 13.32 -1.56 9.22
C LEU A 14 14.82 -1.50 8.99
N VAL A 15 15.33 -0.31 8.71
CA VAL A 15 16.76 -0.01 8.67
C VAL A 15 17.05 0.94 9.82
N VAL A 16 17.82 0.46 10.79
CA VAL A 16 18.12 1.15 12.04
C VAL A 16 19.58 1.60 12.01
N GLY A 17 19.80 2.89 11.95
CA GLY A 17 21.12 3.51 12.08
C GLY A 17 21.51 3.77 13.54
N PRO A 18 22.70 4.34 13.76
CA PRO A 18 23.17 4.75 15.07
C PRO A 18 22.22 5.76 15.75
N GLY A 19 22.13 5.70 17.08
CA GLY A 19 21.33 6.65 17.87
C GLY A 19 19.81 6.48 17.76
N ALA A 20 19.34 5.32 17.31
CA ALA A 20 17.93 4.93 17.33
C ALA A 20 17.58 4.22 18.64
N ASP A 21 16.50 4.65 19.28
CA ASP A 21 16.07 4.06 20.56
C ASP A 21 15.46 2.66 20.36
N GLY A 22 15.86 1.73 21.24
CA GLY A 22 15.22 0.43 21.44
C GLY A 22 15.62 -0.70 20.49
N LEU A 23 16.48 -0.46 19.49
CA LEU A 23 17.00 -1.50 18.59
C LEU A 23 18.48 -1.25 18.27
N ALA A 24 19.26 -2.32 18.20
CA ALA A 24 20.63 -2.23 17.72
C ALA A 24 20.67 -1.78 16.25
N PRO A 25 21.71 -1.06 15.80
CA PRO A 25 21.87 -0.74 14.40
C PRO A 25 21.88 -2.02 13.53
N GLY A 26 21.22 -1.96 12.38
CA GLY A 26 21.14 -3.06 11.42
C GLY A 26 19.91 -2.99 10.52
N ARG A 27 19.70 -4.07 9.75
CA ARG A 27 18.53 -4.25 8.89
C ARG A 27 17.66 -5.35 9.45
N TYR A 28 16.35 -5.12 9.44
CA TYR A 28 15.37 -6.00 10.06
C TYR A 28 14.23 -6.26 9.08
N ALA A 29 13.74 -7.49 9.03
CA ALA A 29 12.50 -7.85 8.38
C ALA A 29 11.41 -8.00 9.45
N TYR A 30 10.20 -7.53 9.17
CA TYR A 30 9.05 -7.80 10.01
C TYR A 30 8.36 -9.08 9.55
N ASP A 31 8.35 -10.07 10.43
CA ASP A 31 7.58 -11.30 10.27
C ASP A 31 6.13 -11.03 10.70
N MET A 32 5.24 -10.91 9.72
CA MET A 32 3.82 -10.62 9.95
C MET A 32 3.06 -11.79 10.59
N GLU A 33 3.55 -13.02 10.46
CA GLU A 33 2.89 -14.20 11.02
C GLU A 33 3.23 -14.37 12.49
N GLN A 34 4.50 -14.12 12.84
CA GLN A 34 4.99 -14.23 14.21
C GLN A 34 4.89 -12.93 15.01
N ASP A 35 4.55 -11.80 14.37
CA ASP A 35 4.57 -10.46 14.97
C ASP A 35 5.95 -10.14 15.60
N THR A 36 7.02 -10.40 14.84
CA THR A 36 8.39 -10.19 15.31
C THR A 36 9.24 -9.43 14.30
N LEU A 37 10.23 -8.70 14.82
CA LEU A 37 11.29 -8.08 14.02
C LEU A 37 12.53 -8.98 14.05
N VAL A 38 12.89 -9.51 12.89
CA VAL A 38 14.04 -10.40 12.73
C VAL A 38 15.20 -9.62 12.14
N LYS A 39 16.32 -9.54 12.87
CA LYS A 39 17.55 -8.92 12.37
C LYS A 39 18.15 -9.77 11.25
N ARG A 40 18.51 -9.15 10.13
CA ARG A 40 19.22 -9.81 9.04
C ARG A 40 20.67 -10.07 9.41
N ASP A 41 21.19 -11.18 8.91
CA ASP A 41 22.60 -11.54 9.01
C ASP A 41 23.38 -10.88 7.87
N ASP A 42 23.95 -9.70 8.15
CA ASP A 42 24.75 -8.94 7.18
C ASP A 42 25.99 -9.72 6.71
N ALA A 43 26.55 -10.62 7.53
CA ALA A 43 27.71 -11.42 7.13
C ALA A 43 27.32 -12.51 6.13
N ALA A 44 26.22 -13.21 6.37
CA ALA A 44 25.68 -14.18 5.42
C ALA A 44 25.20 -13.52 4.12
N ASP A 45 24.61 -12.33 4.20
CA ASP A 45 24.20 -11.56 3.02
C ASP A 45 25.41 -11.17 2.15
N ARG A 46 26.50 -10.69 2.77
CA ARG A 46 27.77 -10.41 2.07
C ARG A 46 28.36 -11.66 1.42
N ALA A 47 28.39 -12.79 2.14
CA ALA A 47 28.90 -14.05 1.62
C ALA A 47 28.13 -14.52 0.37
N ALA A 48 26.85 -14.15 0.23
CA ALA A 48 26.04 -14.42 -0.95
C ALA A 48 26.09 -13.32 -2.03
N GLY A 49 26.99 -12.34 -1.90
CA GLY A 49 27.16 -11.27 -2.88
C GLY A 49 26.05 -10.22 -2.86
N TRP A 50 25.35 -10.06 -1.74
CA TRP A 50 24.44 -8.93 -1.53
C TRP A 50 25.27 -7.73 -1.10
N THR A 51 25.90 -7.06 -2.06
CA THR A 51 26.72 -5.88 -1.82
C THR A 51 25.83 -4.67 -1.55
N GLY A 52 25.50 -4.42 -0.28
CA GLY A 52 24.94 -3.14 0.14
C GLY A 52 25.96 -2.01 -0.01
N ALA A 53 25.50 -0.79 -0.29
CA ALA A 53 26.38 0.37 -0.54
C ALA A 53 27.17 0.85 0.70
N SER A 54 26.93 0.28 1.88
CA SER A 54 27.60 0.60 3.14
C SER A 54 27.36 -0.51 4.17
N ASP A 55 28.41 -0.87 4.93
CA ASP A 55 28.33 -1.74 6.11
C ASP A 55 27.50 -1.08 7.23
N LEU A 56 27.49 0.25 7.29
CA LEU A 56 26.71 1.00 8.26
C LEU A 56 25.34 1.41 7.67
N PRO A 57 24.23 1.11 8.36
CA PRO A 57 22.91 1.64 8.00
C PRO A 57 22.91 3.17 8.00
N ALA A 58 22.07 3.77 7.15
CA ALA A 58 21.86 5.21 7.15
C ALA A 58 21.37 5.71 8.52
N ASP A 59 21.75 6.94 8.89
CA ASP A 59 21.39 7.55 10.17
C ASP A 59 19.89 7.54 10.46
N GLY A 60 19.52 7.31 11.72
CA GLY A 60 18.11 7.27 12.14
C GLY A 60 17.41 5.96 11.78
N THR A 61 16.08 5.95 11.86
CA THR A 61 15.28 4.75 11.58
C THR A 61 14.47 4.94 10.31
N HIS A 62 14.54 3.99 9.39
CA HIS A 62 13.77 4.00 8.16
C HIS A 62 12.89 2.77 8.07
N LEU A 63 11.60 2.97 7.83
CA LEU A 63 10.70 1.92 7.38
C LEU A 63 10.84 1.79 5.87
N VAL A 64 11.05 0.58 5.36
CA VAL A 64 11.11 0.32 3.92
C VAL A 64 10.04 -0.69 3.55
N LEU A 65 9.23 -0.34 2.56
CA LEU A 65 8.19 -1.20 1.99
C LEU A 65 8.71 -1.74 0.67
N THR A 66 8.79 -3.06 0.60
CA THR A 66 9.14 -3.80 -0.62
C THR A 66 7.93 -4.57 -1.11
N VAL A 67 7.99 -5.06 -2.34
CA VAL A 67 7.03 -6.04 -2.85
C VAL A 67 7.73 -7.31 -3.27
N GLN A 68 7.10 -8.45 -3.03
CA GLN A 68 7.44 -9.75 -3.63
C GLN A 68 6.64 -9.91 -4.93
N PRO A 69 7.24 -9.68 -6.12
CA PRO A 69 6.49 -9.61 -7.38
C PRO A 69 5.71 -10.89 -7.69
N GLY A 70 6.27 -12.05 -7.31
CA GLY A 70 5.68 -13.36 -7.54
C GLY A 70 4.27 -13.55 -6.95
N ARG A 71 3.97 -12.92 -5.79
CA ARG A 71 2.67 -13.06 -5.11
C ARG A 71 1.51 -12.52 -5.95
N SER A 72 1.70 -11.37 -6.61
CA SER A 72 0.66 -10.80 -7.48
C SER A 72 0.79 -11.31 -8.92
N PHE A 73 2.00 -11.65 -9.38
CA PHE A 73 2.22 -12.08 -10.76
C PHE A 73 1.47 -13.37 -11.11
N GLY A 74 1.38 -14.34 -10.19
CA GLY A 74 0.65 -15.59 -10.43
C GLY A 74 -0.80 -15.39 -10.87
N ARG A 75 -1.47 -14.36 -10.32
CA ARG A 75 -2.87 -14.02 -10.62
C ARG A 75 -3.02 -12.99 -11.73
N TYR A 76 -2.17 -11.96 -11.75
CA TYR A 76 -2.37 -10.76 -12.57
C TYR A 76 -1.42 -10.66 -13.77
N ARG A 77 -0.38 -11.49 -13.84
CA ARG A 77 0.59 -11.54 -14.95
C ARG A 77 1.12 -10.14 -15.29
N HIS A 78 1.06 -9.73 -16.56
CA HIS A 78 1.52 -8.42 -17.03
C HIS A 78 0.79 -7.23 -16.38
N ARG A 79 -0.39 -7.44 -15.78
CA ARG A 79 -1.15 -6.43 -15.04
C ARG A 79 -0.73 -6.29 -13.57
N ALA A 80 0.29 -7.04 -13.13
CA ALA A 80 0.69 -7.05 -11.72
C ALA A 80 1.43 -5.77 -11.30
N TRP A 81 2.18 -5.12 -12.21
CA TRP A 81 3.07 -4.02 -11.81
C TRP A 81 2.36 -2.78 -11.23
N PRO A 82 1.20 -2.30 -11.77
CA PRO A 82 0.50 -1.18 -11.14
C PRO A 82 -0.08 -1.59 -9.78
N LEU A 83 -0.44 -2.87 -9.61
CA LEU A 83 -0.98 -3.41 -8.36
C LEU A 83 0.09 -3.50 -7.26
N TRP A 84 1.37 -3.68 -7.62
CA TRP A 84 2.47 -3.57 -6.66
C TRP A 84 2.57 -2.15 -6.09
N ILE A 85 2.43 -1.14 -6.95
CA ILE A 85 2.38 0.26 -6.53
C ILE A 85 1.13 0.51 -5.69
N ALA A 86 -0.03 0.02 -6.11
CA ALA A 86 -1.28 0.16 -5.37
C ALA A 86 -1.14 -0.36 -3.93
N ASP A 87 -0.73 -1.61 -3.76
CA ASP A 87 -0.62 -2.22 -2.42
C ASP A 87 0.43 -1.48 -1.56
N THR A 88 1.55 -1.05 -2.16
CA THR A 88 2.56 -0.26 -1.46
C THR A 88 2.04 1.13 -1.08
N ALA A 89 1.28 1.79 -1.95
CA ALA A 89 0.70 3.11 -1.69
C ALA A 89 -0.31 3.05 -0.53
N TYR A 90 -1.14 2.00 -0.45
CA TYR A 90 -2.02 1.79 0.70
C TYR A 90 -1.24 1.57 1.99
N ALA A 91 -0.15 0.80 1.95
CA ALA A 91 0.71 0.57 3.11
C ALA A 91 1.44 1.83 3.56
N LEU A 92 2.05 2.56 2.64
CA LEU A 92 2.72 3.83 2.89
C LEU A 92 1.76 4.85 3.50
N THR A 93 0.58 5.01 2.90
CA THR A 93 -0.42 5.99 3.37
C THR A 93 -0.96 5.60 4.75
N ALA A 94 -1.00 4.30 5.09
CA ALA A 94 -1.38 3.85 6.44
C ALA A 94 -0.34 4.26 7.47
N VAL A 95 0.96 4.17 7.14
CA VAL A 95 2.04 4.66 7.99
C VAL A 95 1.92 6.16 8.20
N GLU A 96 1.76 6.94 7.13
CA GLU A 96 1.57 8.40 7.25
C GLU A 96 0.34 8.76 8.10
N PHE A 97 -0.75 8.02 7.94
CA PHE A 97 -1.97 8.20 8.73
C PHE A 97 -1.76 7.91 10.23
N LEU A 98 -1.02 6.86 10.58
CA LEU A 98 -0.71 6.53 11.98
C LEU A 98 0.09 7.65 12.67
N TYR A 99 0.99 8.31 11.95
CA TYR A 99 1.84 9.37 12.46
C TYR A 99 1.24 10.79 12.31
N ALA A 100 0.06 10.92 11.70
CA ALA A 100 -0.60 12.23 11.56
C ALA A 100 -0.84 12.90 12.94
N PRO A 101 -0.66 14.23 13.07
CA PRO A 101 -0.44 15.20 11.98
C PRO A 101 1.02 15.37 11.54
N LYS A 102 1.96 14.57 12.06
CA LYS A 102 3.37 14.68 11.70
C LYS A 102 3.59 14.29 10.24
N ARG A 103 4.18 15.19 9.46
CA ARG A 103 4.62 14.90 8.09
C ARG A 103 5.88 14.03 8.14
N LEU A 104 5.87 12.95 7.38
CA LEU A 104 7.00 12.04 7.25
C LEU A 104 7.77 12.33 5.95
N THR A 105 9.07 12.13 5.99
CA THR A 105 9.90 12.19 4.76
C THR A 105 9.80 10.87 4.03
N VAL A 106 9.20 10.90 2.84
CA VAL A 106 8.95 9.73 2.00
C VAL A 106 9.88 9.73 0.78
N ARG A 107 10.39 8.57 0.43
CA ARG A 107 11.08 8.31 -0.83
C ARG A 107 10.35 7.20 -1.58
N LEU A 108 9.90 7.50 -2.80
CA LEU A 108 9.25 6.53 -3.69
C LEU A 108 10.28 5.87 -4.61
N GLY A 109 9.95 4.67 -5.07
CA GLY A 109 10.77 3.84 -5.93
C GLY A 109 10.02 3.31 -7.15
N PRO A 110 10.62 2.33 -7.86
CA PRO A 110 11.88 1.66 -7.53
C PRO A 110 13.12 2.54 -7.77
N GLY A 111 14.24 2.24 -7.09
CA GLY A 111 15.48 3.01 -7.31
C GLY A 111 16.71 2.45 -6.60
N ALA A 112 17.90 2.83 -7.07
CA ALA A 112 19.18 2.39 -6.49
C ALA A 112 19.32 2.79 -5.02
N ALA A 113 18.84 3.99 -4.66
CA ALA A 113 18.89 4.48 -3.28
C ALA A 113 18.08 3.61 -2.29
N LEU A 114 16.90 3.12 -2.69
CA LEU A 114 16.09 2.23 -1.84
C LEU A 114 16.71 0.83 -1.71
N ARG A 115 17.29 0.30 -2.80
CA ARG A 115 18.03 -0.97 -2.75
C ARG A 115 19.28 -0.87 -1.87
N ALA A 116 20.01 0.24 -1.98
CA ALA A 116 21.18 0.52 -1.16
C ALA A 116 20.81 0.59 0.34
N LEU A 117 19.69 1.24 0.67
CA LEU A 117 19.18 1.32 2.03
C LEU A 117 18.97 -0.08 2.65
N LEU A 118 18.32 -0.99 1.90
CA LEU A 118 18.10 -2.36 2.33
C LEU A 118 19.28 -3.31 2.11
N GLY A 119 20.35 -2.89 1.44
CA GLY A 119 21.47 -3.77 1.10
C GLY A 119 21.02 -5.04 0.37
N VAL A 120 20.10 -4.90 -0.59
CA VAL A 120 19.59 -6.03 -1.40
C VAL A 120 20.00 -5.90 -2.86
N PRO A 121 20.28 -7.02 -3.56
CA PRO A 121 20.57 -6.96 -4.98
C PRO A 121 19.31 -6.60 -5.78
N PRO A 122 19.44 -6.18 -7.06
CA PRO A 122 18.30 -6.05 -7.96
C PRO A 122 17.43 -7.32 -7.98
N ALA A 123 16.10 -7.15 -8.00
CA ALA A 123 15.17 -8.29 -8.03
C ALA A 123 15.35 -9.19 -9.27
N ALA A 124 15.87 -8.64 -10.36
CA ALA A 124 16.20 -9.39 -11.57
C ALA A 124 17.35 -10.39 -11.37
N GLU A 125 18.21 -10.20 -10.36
CA GLU A 125 19.33 -11.10 -10.04
C GLU A 125 18.86 -12.31 -9.20
N GLN A 126 17.89 -13.07 -9.72
CA GLN A 126 17.21 -14.15 -9.01
C GLN A 126 18.17 -15.16 -8.36
N ARG A 127 19.28 -15.49 -9.02
CA ARG A 127 20.29 -16.42 -8.50
C ARG A 127 20.86 -15.98 -7.15
N ARG A 128 21.08 -14.68 -6.93
CA ARG A 128 21.59 -14.15 -5.66
C ARG A 128 20.56 -14.24 -4.54
N TRP A 129 19.29 -14.04 -4.87
CA TRP A 129 18.18 -14.20 -3.93
C TRP A 129 18.02 -15.66 -3.50
N LEU A 130 18.02 -16.58 -4.47
CA LEU A 130 17.88 -18.01 -4.23
C LEU A 130 19.07 -18.62 -3.48
N ALA A 131 20.29 -18.11 -3.66
CA ALA A 131 21.45 -18.51 -2.86
C ALA A 131 21.26 -18.25 -1.36
N ARG A 132 20.48 -17.23 -1.00
CA ARG A 132 20.05 -16.95 0.39
C ARG A 132 18.72 -17.60 0.77
N ARG A 133 18.14 -18.41 -0.13
CA ARG A 133 16.81 -19.03 0.02
C ARG A 133 15.69 -18.01 0.22
N PHE A 134 15.84 -16.82 -0.36
CA PHE A 134 14.84 -15.76 -0.33
C PHE A 134 14.15 -15.58 -1.68
N ALA A 135 12.92 -15.05 -1.62
CA ALA A 135 12.20 -14.58 -2.80
C ALA A 135 12.71 -13.19 -3.21
N PRO A 136 12.82 -12.86 -4.52
CA PRO A 136 13.18 -11.51 -4.95
C PRO A 136 12.20 -10.45 -4.49
N GLU A 137 12.74 -9.32 -4.01
CA GLU A 137 11.94 -8.17 -3.58
C GLU A 137 12.32 -6.89 -4.31
N ILE A 138 11.33 -6.04 -4.58
CA ILE A 138 11.53 -4.71 -5.17
C ILE A 138 11.18 -3.66 -4.11
N PRO A 139 12.17 -2.90 -3.60
CA PRO A 139 11.90 -1.76 -2.72
C PRO A 139 11.16 -0.66 -3.48
N LEU A 140 9.99 -0.27 -2.98
CA LEU A 140 9.10 0.70 -3.64
C LEU A 140 8.83 1.96 -2.82
N ALA A 141 8.95 1.92 -1.50
CA ALA A 141 8.87 3.12 -0.68
C ALA A 141 9.77 3.02 0.56
N ALA A 142 10.30 4.15 1.01
CA ALA A 142 10.89 4.28 2.33
C ALA A 142 10.38 5.53 3.04
N VAL A 143 10.32 5.45 4.36
CA VAL A 143 9.86 6.51 5.24
C VAL A 143 10.88 6.70 6.36
N ALA A 144 11.40 7.91 6.52
CA ALA A 144 12.19 8.25 7.70
C ALA A 144 11.25 8.36 8.91
N LEU A 145 11.42 7.46 9.87
CA LEU A 145 10.61 7.43 11.08
C LEU A 145 11.12 8.47 12.08
N PRO A 146 10.19 9.14 12.78
CA PRO A 146 10.57 10.06 13.84
C PRO A 146 11.18 9.33 15.03
N ARG A 147 12.07 10.02 15.77
CA ARG A 147 12.60 9.51 17.05
C ARG A 147 11.49 9.22 18.06
N SER A 148 10.56 10.16 18.25
CA SER A 148 9.34 9.90 19.02
C SER A 148 8.35 9.10 18.18
N ARG A 149 8.01 7.89 18.64
CA ARG A 149 7.10 6.94 17.98
C ARG A 149 5.68 7.01 18.54
N THR A 150 5.19 8.22 18.81
CA THR A 150 3.84 8.41 19.33
C THR A 150 2.82 8.21 18.20
N ILE A 151 1.98 7.18 18.34
CA ILE A 151 0.88 6.89 17.42
C ILE A 151 -0.42 7.28 18.11
N GLY A 152 -1.27 8.05 17.43
CA GLY A 152 -2.58 8.43 17.95
C GLY A 152 -3.50 7.20 18.07
N PRO A 153 -4.07 6.88 19.26
CA PRO A 153 -4.93 5.72 19.44
C PRO A 153 -6.11 5.69 18.46
N ARG A 154 -6.72 6.85 18.17
CA ARG A 154 -7.82 6.97 17.21
C ARG A 154 -7.41 6.52 15.80
N HIS A 155 -6.23 6.90 15.31
CA HIS A 155 -5.78 6.49 13.97
C HIS A 155 -5.47 4.98 13.92
N ARG A 156 -4.83 4.46 14.97
CA ARG A 156 -4.59 3.01 15.12
C ARG A 156 -5.90 2.24 15.11
N ASP A 157 -6.86 2.63 15.93
CA ASP A 157 -8.12 1.93 16.11
C ASP A 157 -8.98 2.02 14.82
N ALA A 158 -8.97 3.16 14.14
CA ALA A 158 -9.64 3.34 12.85
C ALA A 158 -9.07 2.38 11.78
N LEU A 159 -7.74 2.28 11.65
CA LEU A 159 -7.11 1.33 10.72
C LEU A 159 -7.40 -0.12 11.10
N ALA A 160 -7.36 -0.46 12.39
CA ALA A 160 -7.63 -1.80 12.89
C ALA A 160 -9.09 -2.23 12.62
N ALA A 161 -10.05 -1.32 12.79
CA ALA A 161 -11.47 -1.56 12.57
C ALA A 161 -11.89 -1.54 11.09
N ARG A 162 -11.09 -0.91 10.21
CA ARG A 162 -11.46 -0.70 8.80
C ARG A 162 -11.69 -2.02 8.07
N ARG A 163 -12.87 -2.14 7.44
CA ARG A 163 -13.24 -3.25 6.55
C ARG A 163 -13.85 -2.69 5.26
N SER A 164 -13.56 -3.32 4.12
CA SER A 164 -14.28 -3.02 2.88
C SER A 164 -15.69 -3.60 2.97
N PRO A 165 -16.75 -2.90 2.53
CA PRO A 165 -18.05 -3.53 2.34
C PRO A 165 -17.97 -4.75 1.41
N GLY A 166 -18.85 -5.71 1.64
CA GLY A 166 -19.04 -6.85 0.75
C GLY A 166 -19.58 -6.40 -0.61
N ILE A 167 -19.28 -7.16 -1.67
CA ILE A 167 -19.83 -6.89 -3.01
C ILE A 167 -21.36 -6.94 -2.98
N THR A 168 -21.94 -7.89 -2.23
CA THR A 168 -23.39 -8.05 -2.08
C THR A 168 -24.07 -6.80 -1.50
N GLU A 169 -23.44 -6.12 -0.54
CA GLU A 169 -24.01 -4.88 0.04
C GLU A 169 -24.21 -3.78 -1.02
N PHE A 170 -23.34 -3.71 -2.04
CA PHE A 170 -23.51 -2.78 -3.16
C PHE A 170 -24.55 -3.26 -4.18
N LEU A 171 -24.74 -4.57 -4.32
CA LEU A 171 -25.80 -5.08 -5.20
C LEU A 171 -27.19 -4.84 -4.58
N GLU A 172 -27.30 -5.01 -3.26
CA GLU A 172 -28.53 -4.80 -2.49
C GLU A 172 -28.94 -3.34 -2.39
N SER A 173 -28.00 -2.38 -2.40
CA SER A 173 -28.33 -0.96 -2.41
C SER A 173 -29.02 -0.50 -3.71
N GLY A 174 -28.92 -1.29 -4.77
CA GLY A 174 -29.53 -1.00 -6.07
C GLY A 174 -28.77 0.08 -6.85
N ALA A 175 -28.95 0.07 -8.18
CA ALA A 175 -28.31 1.06 -9.05
C ALA A 175 -28.85 2.46 -8.76
N THR A 176 -27.96 3.43 -8.56
CA THR A 176 -28.34 4.83 -8.27
C THR A 176 -28.76 5.62 -9.51
N GLY A 177 -28.48 5.09 -10.71
CA GLY A 177 -28.65 5.80 -11.98
C GLY A 177 -27.55 6.83 -12.27
N ASP A 178 -26.52 6.92 -11.44
CA ASP A 178 -25.38 7.83 -11.65
C ASP A 178 -24.59 7.44 -12.91
N PRO A 179 -24.48 8.33 -13.92
CA PRO A 179 -23.69 8.08 -15.12
C PRO A 179 -22.21 7.78 -14.84
N ALA A 180 -21.63 8.35 -13.78
CA ALA A 180 -20.24 8.08 -13.40
C ALA A 180 -20.07 6.65 -12.89
N ALA A 181 -21.02 6.17 -12.06
CA ALA A 181 -21.05 4.79 -11.59
C ALA A 181 -21.27 3.80 -12.74
N GLU A 182 -22.12 4.14 -13.70
CA GLU A 182 -22.33 3.31 -14.90
C GLU A 182 -21.06 3.18 -15.75
N ARG A 183 -20.37 4.30 -16.01
CA ARG A 183 -19.08 4.30 -16.73
C ARG A 183 -18.03 3.49 -15.98
N ALA A 184 -17.89 3.69 -14.68
CA ALA A 184 -16.91 2.95 -13.88
C ALA A 184 -17.21 1.44 -13.83
N ALA A 185 -18.49 1.05 -13.72
CA ALA A 185 -18.90 -0.35 -13.74
C ALA A 185 -18.59 -1.02 -15.08
N ARG A 186 -18.82 -0.32 -16.19
CA ARG A 186 -18.47 -0.78 -17.55
C ARG A 186 -16.96 -0.92 -17.71
N ALA A 187 -16.21 0.15 -17.47
CA ALA A 187 -14.77 0.21 -17.69
C ALA A 187 -13.99 -0.80 -16.83
N SER A 188 -14.48 -1.10 -15.61
CA SER A 188 -13.86 -2.09 -14.72
C SER A 188 -14.42 -3.51 -14.84
N GLY A 189 -15.49 -3.70 -15.62
CA GLY A 189 -16.22 -4.97 -15.70
C GLY A 189 -16.90 -5.39 -14.38
N GLN A 190 -17.16 -4.46 -13.47
CA GLN A 190 -17.66 -4.73 -12.12
C GLN A 190 -19.03 -4.11 -11.89
N ALA A 191 -20.07 -4.91 -12.13
CA ALA A 191 -21.45 -4.44 -12.07
C ALA A 191 -21.89 -3.88 -10.70
N TRP A 192 -21.29 -4.39 -9.62
CA TRP A 192 -21.58 -3.96 -8.26
C TRP A 192 -21.26 -2.48 -7.99
N VAL A 193 -20.37 -1.86 -8.79
CA VAL A 193 -20.02 -0.44 -8.65
C VAL A 193 -21.24 0.48 -8.84
N ARG A 194 -22.27 0.03 -9.58
CA ARG A 194 -23.51 0.79 -9.82
C ARG A 194 -24.29 1.13 -8.55
N GLY A 195 -24.14 0.33 -7.50
CA GLY A 195 -24.80 0.58 -6.23
C GLY A 195 -24.00 1.43 -5.25
N ALA A 196 -22.87 2.00 -5.69
CA ALA A 196 -22.12 2.95 -4.88
C ALA A 196 -22.96 4.20 -4.61
N ALA A 197 -23.09 4.56 -3.33
CA ALA A 197 -23.73 5.82 -2.92
C ALA A 197 -22.79 7.02 -3.14
N ARG A 198 -21.48 6.76 -3.20
CA ARG A 198 -20.45 7.74 -3.56
C ARG A 198 -19.33 7.04 -4.32
N LEU A 199 -18.85 7.67 -5.38
CA LEU A 199 -17.76 7.18 -6.21
C LEU A 199 -16.68 8.24 -6.35
N HIS A 200 -15.43 7.87 -6.06
CA HIS A 200 -14.24 8.66 -6.39
C HIS A 200 -13.48 7.96 -7.52
N THR A 201 -13.04 8.69 -8.53
CA THR A 201 -12.27 8.16 -9.66
C THR A 201 -11.04 9.01 -9.90
N TRP A 202 -9.92 8.37 -10.20
CA TRP A 202 -8.67 9.02 -10.59
C TRP A 202 -8.25 8.50 -11.95
N SER A 203 -8.04 9.41 -12.89
CA SER A 203 -7.80 9.09 -14.30
C SER A 203 -6.66 9.93 -14.87
N ILE A 204 -6.07 9.45 -15.96
CA ILE A 204 -5.04 10.12 -16.74
C ILE A 204 -5.37 10.03 -18.24
N PRO A 205 -4.96 10.97 -19.09
CA PRO A 205 -5.05 10.80 -20.54
C PRO A 205 -4.33 9.52 -21.01
N GLY A 206 -4.93 8.77 -21.93
CA GLY A 206 -4.41 7.50 -22.43
C GLY A 206 -3.12 7.61 -23.25
N GLY A 207 -2.77 8.82 -23.71
CA GLY A 207 -1.52 9.13 -24.40
C GLY A 207 -0.42 9.71 -23.50
N ALA A 208 -0.61 9.71 -22.17
CA ALA A 208 0.37 10.27 -21.24
C ALA A 208 1.72 9.55 -21.33
N ALA A 209 2.80 10.30 -21.07
CA ALA A 209 4.14 9.73 -21.08
C ALA A 209 4.31 8.71 -19.93
N ALA A 210 5.20 7.73 -20.10
CA ALA A 210 5.41 6.68 -19.09
C ALA A 210 5.79 7.22 -17.70
N ALA A 211 6.53 8.34 -17.64
CA ALA A 211 6.89 8.99 -16.39
C ALA A 211 5.69 9.64 -15.69
N GLU A 212 4.82 10.31 -16.46
CA GLU A 212 3.57 10.90 -15.96
C GLU A 212 2.62 9.81 -15.46
N LEU A 213 2.55 8.70 -16.20
CA LEU A 213 1.78 7.53 -15.82
C LEU A 213 2.25 6.95 -14.48
N ALA A 214 3.56 6.76 -14.33
CA ALA A 214 4.12 6.23 -13.08
C ALA A 214 3.81 7.14 -11.89
N ALA A 215 3.91 8.46 -12.05
CA ALA A 215 3.55 9.44 -11.03
C ALA A 215 2.05 9.38 -10.69
N ALA A 216 1.18 9.40 -11.72
CA ALA A 216 -0.26 9.36 -11.54
C ALA A 216 -0.74 8.07 -10.87
N VAL A 217 -0.09 6.93 -11.12
CA VAL A 217 -0.40 5.66 -10.42
C VAL A 217 -0.13 5.78 -8.92
N TRP A 218 1.01 6.36 -8.53
CA TRP A 218 1.28 6.63 -7.12
C TRP A 218 0.26 7.59 -6.51
N ASP A 219 0.02 8.72 -7.16
CA ASP A 219 -0.86 9.77 -6.64
C ASP A 219 -2.30 9.29 -6.49
N ALA A 220 -2.84 8.60 -7.50
CA ALA A 220 -4.19 8.04 -7.48
C ALA A 220 -4.36 7.05 -6.32
N HIS A 221 -3.44 6.10 -6.13
CA HIS A 221 -3.58 5.10 -5.07
C HIS A 221 -3.33 5.68 -3.68
N ARG A 222 -2.44 6.66 -3.52
CA ARG A 222 -2.24 7.37 -2.25
C ARG A 222 -3.44 8.23 -1.88
N ALA A 223 -4.00 8.98 -2.84
CA ALA A 223 -5.22 9.76 -2.64
C ALA A 223 -6.40 8.85 -2.24
N ALA A 224 -6.54 7.72 -2.93
CA ALA A 224 -7.55 6.71 -2.61
C ALA A 224 -7.37 6.14 -1.19
N ALA A 225 -6.15 5.77 -0.81
CA ALA A 225 -5.85 5.27 0.53
C ALA A 225 -6.15 6.33 1.60
N ALA A 226 -5.81 7.60 1.36
CA ALA A 226 -6.11 8.69 2.28
C ALA A 226 -7.62 8.86 2.51
N VAL A 227 -8.43 8.82 1.44
CA VAL A 227 -9.91 8.83 1.55
C VAL A 227 -10.39 7.63 2.35
N CYS A 228 -9.88 6.42 2.08
CA CYS A 228 -10.26 5.22 2.83
C CYS A 228 -10.01 5.33 4.34
N TYR A 229 -8.87 5.91 4.72
CA TYR A 229 -8.47 5.99 6.13
C TYR A 229 -9.15 7.15 6.84
N ALA A 230 -9.41 8.27 6.15
CA ALA A 230 -10.26 9.33 6.66
C ALA A 230 -11.69 8.83 6.91
N ASP A 231 -12.30 8.15 5.94
CA ASP A 231 -13.62 7.53 6.06
C ASP A 231 -13.67 6.55 7.24
N ALA A 232 -12.62 5.76 7.45
CA ALA A 232 -12.53 4.85 8.59
C ALA A 232 -12.42 5.56 9.95
N ALA A 233 -11.80 6.74 10.01
CA ALA A 233 -11.67 7.52 11.24
C ALA A 233 -12.93 8.32 11.62
N THR A 234 -13.79 8.65 10.65
CA THR A 234 -15.09 9.26 10.94
C THR A 234 -16.18 8.21 11.11
N GLY A 235 -16.09 7.10 10.36
CA GLY A 235 -17.10 6.04 10.33
C GLY A 235 -18.32 6.39 9.47
N ASP A 236 -18.33 7.56 8.83
CA ASP A 236 -19.46 8.04 8.01
C ASP A 236 -19.59 7.26 6.70
N TRP A 237 -18.49 6.66 6.25
CA TRP A 237 -18.41 5.97 4.97
C TRP A 237 -17.63 4.67 5.11
N ARG A 238 -18.01 3.70 4.29
CA ARG A 238 -17.31 2.42 4.16
C ARG A 238 -16.95 2.23 2.69
N SER A 239 -15.65 2.24 2.42
CA SER A 239 -15.15 2.38 1.06
C SER A 239 -14.43 1.11 0.60
N ARG A 240 -14.68 0.71 -0.65
CA ARG A 240 -14.12 -0.44 -1.34
C ARG A 240 -13.34 0.01 -2.57
N PRO A 241 -12.02 -0.26 -2.64
CA PRO A 241 -11.24 0.01 -3.84
C PRO A 241 -11.77 -0.77 -5.06
N VAL A 242 -11.79 -0.11 -6.21
CA VAL A 242 -12.10 -0.68 -7.53
C VAL A 242 -10.85 -0.55 -8.39
N SER A 243 -10.48 -1.61 -9.08
CA SER A 243 -9.32 -1.65 -9.98
C SER A 243 -9.65 -2.47 -11.24
N GLY A 244 -8.72 -2.54 -12.18
CA GLY A 244 -8.87 -3.38 -13.39
C GLY A 244 -9.63 -2.67 -14.52
N PHE A 245 -9.57 -1.34 -14.55
CA PHE A 245 -10.16 -0.54 -15.61
C PHE A 245 -9.41 -0.71 -16.93
N ALA A 246 -10.17 -0.88 -18.01
CA ALA A 246 -9.68 -0.67 -19.36
C ALA A 246 -9.48 0.83 -19.62
N ALA A 247 -8.61 1.16 -20.59
CA ALA A 247 -8.57 2.50 -21.16
C ALA A 247 -9.80 2.68 -22.08
N GLU A 248 -10.52 3.78 -21.93
CA GLU A 248 -11.73 4.13 -22.68
C GLU A 248 -11.69 5.61 -23.04
N ASP A 249 -12.18 5.98 -24.23
CA ASP A 249 -12.36 7.37 -24.66
C ASP A 249 -11.12 8.27 -24.48
N GLY A 250 -9.95 7.72 -24.81
CA GLY A 250 -8.68 8.44 -24.69
C GLY A 250 -8.24 8.72 -23.25
N HIS A 251 -8.85 8.08 -22.25
CA HIS A 251 -8.52 8.18 -20.83
C HIS A 251 -8.32 6.80 -20.22
N TRP A 252 -7.48 6.73 -19.19
CA TRP A 252 -7.35 5.54 -18.36
C TRP A 252 -7.71 5.88 -16.93
N THR A 253 -8.77 5.24 -16.42
CA THR A 253 -9.08 5.30 -14.98
C THR A 253 -8.09 4.42 -14.24
N ILE A 254 -7.16 5.04 -13.53
CA ILE A 254 -6.11 4.33 -12.80
C ILE A 254 -6.72 3.57 -11.62
N HIS A 255 -7.61 4.24 -10.89
CA HIS A 255 -8.20 3.69 -9.67
C HIS A 255 -9.55 4.34 -9.38
N ALA A 256 -10.39 3.63 -8.61
CA ALA A 256 -11.60 4.23 -8.05
C ALA A 256 -11.91 3.70 -6.65
N LEU A 257 -12.81 4.40 -5.96
CA LEU A 257 -13.32 4.04 -4.65
C LEU A 257 -14.84 4.17 -4.63
N ALA A 258 -15.50 3.02 -4.53
CA ALA A 258 -16.93 2.94 -4.31
C ALA A 258 -17.20 2.94 -2.80
N ALA A 259 -18.15 3.74 -2.34
CA ALA A 259 -18.48 3.85 -0.93
C ALA A 259 -19.98 3.66 -0.68
N LEU A 260 -20.27 3.07 0.48
CA LEU A 260 -21.60 3.02 1.08
C LEU A 260 -21.61 3.85 2.37
N PRO A 261 -22.78 4.33 2.81
CA PRO A 261 -22.89 4.97 4.12
C PRO A 261 -22.37 4.07 5.24
N GLY A 262 -21.83 4.71 6.27
CA GLY A 262 -21.48 4.11 7.54
C GLY A 262 -22.65 3.36 8.14
N ARG A 263 -22.37 2.26 8.84
CA ARG A 263 -23.38 1.64 9.69
C ARG A 263 -23.57 2.60 10.86
N ARG A 264 -24.67 3.37 10.89
CA ARG A 264 -25.03 4.18 12.06
C ARG A 264 -24.86 3.29 13.29
N ARG A 265 -24.09 3.74 14.29
CA ARG A 265 -24.25 3.18 15.63
C ARG A 265 -25.70 3.46 16.00
N VAL A 266 -26.53 2.43 16.04
CA VAL A 266 -27.78 2.52 16.78
C VAL A 266 -27.32 2.85 18.19
N ALA A 267 -27.56 4.09 18.63
CA ALA A 267 -27.45 4.39 20.04
C ALA A 267 -28.42 3.42 20.69
N THR A 268 -27.89 2.45 21.43
CA THR A 268 -28.69 1.74 22.42
C THR A 268 -29.19 2.82 23.36
N GLU A 269 -30.41 3.27 23.12
CA GLU A 269 -31.27 3.89 24.12
C GLU A 269 -31.32 2.90 25.28
N THR A 270 -30.39 3.07 26.21
CA THR A 270 -30.61 2.65 27.58
C THR A 270 -31.45 3.78 28.17
N GLY A 271 -32.77 3.64 27.95
CA GLY A 271 -33.78 4.34 28.72
C GLY A 271 -33.72 3.92 30.20
N PRO A 272 -34.37 4.70 31.07
CA PRO A 272 -33.96 5.01 32.45
C PRO A 272 -33.83 3.83 33.40
#